data_AF-A0A353WFZ7-F1
#
_entry.id   AF-A0A353WFZ7-F1
#
_cell.length_a   1.000
_cell.length_b   1.000
_cell.length_c   1.000
_cell.angle_alpha   90.00
_cell.angle_beta   90.00
_cell.angle_gamma   90.00
#
_symmetry.space_group_name_H-M   'P 1'
#
loop_
_entity.id
_entity.type
_entity.pdbx_description
1 polymer ?
#
loop_
_entity_poly.entity_id
_entity_poly.type
_entity_poly.pdbx_seq_one_letter_code
_entity_poly.pdbx_strand_id
1 'polypeptide(L)'
;MSILAEISRILKEETGIYTYFIPSLWVNSDLENIKVNPAKCYSRIIDTILDQKQDNTNYNHSLSVIKKEIHQFSGDWTKDSTIYNFFIRLTTAYDHNNDGVSGGLPTDITLNQEGIRETGTFLKSIAILPYLKELGINTIHLLPITAIGSDGNKGDLGSPYAIKNYYEIDKTLADPLIYLPVEDQFKAFVEAAHILGIRIVLEFVFRTAAKDADWIKMHPDWFYWMDKKAEEKYTSPVFTEEELEKILKIPEGQGEYIPPPQYYKSFFKKPPKPDQIRLENGKYIATRNNEELVIPGAFSDWSPNDIQPPWDDVTYLRMYNYPYDKEENYNYIAYNTIRYYDPEFAKPENANKPLWTMIKNIIPHYQQEFGIDGVMIDMGHALPSELKQDMLQLARENDPDFAFISEDFSVTKVPRDEGYNAVVGHTWVVQYEDLQKIIDTAKEAPINFWGAPETHDTPRVA
;
A
#
# COMPACT_ATOMS: atom_id res chain seq x y z
N MET A 1 -10.86 -12.50 -23.58
CA MET A 1 -12.29 -12.18 -23.33
C MET A 1 -12.29 -11.03 -22.33
N SER A 2 -13.16 -10.04 -22.48
CA SER A 2 -13.23 -8.91 -21.54
C SER A 2 -13.84 -9.39 -20.23
N ILE A 3 -13.15 -9.20 -19.11
CA ILE A 3 -13.68 -9.59 -17.79
C ILE A 3 -14.78 -8.62 -17.36
N LEU A 4 -14.68 -7.35 -17.77
CA LEU A 4 -15.73 -6.36 -17.55
C LEU A 4 -17.04 -6.73 -18.27
N ALA A 5 -16.97 -7.21 -19.51
CA ALA A 5 -18.14 -7.69 -20.25
C ALA A 5 -18.76 -8.94 -19.61
N GLU A 6 -17.93 -9.83 -19.04
CA GLU A 6 -18.40 -11.00 -18.30
C GLU A 6 -19.15 -10.60 -17.03
N ILE A 7 -18.65 -9.62 -16.27
CA ILE A 7 -19.37 -9.05 -15.12
C ILE A 7 -20.73 -8.49 -15.55
N SER A 8 -20.81 -7.74 -16.65
CA SER A 8 -22.10 -7.25 -17.18
C SER A 8 -23.07 -8.38 -17.50
N ARG A 9 -22.58 -9.49 -18.10
CA ARG A 9 -23.38 -10.69 -18.38
C ARG A 9 -23.91 -11.31 -17.08
N ILE A 10 -23.04 -11.53 -16.08
CA ILE A 10 -23.42 -12.09 -14.77
C ILE A 10 -24.51 -11.25 -14.11
N LEU A 11 -24.34 -9.93 -14.09
CA LEU A 11 -25.31 -9.00 -13.49
C LEU A 11 -26.66 -9.02 -14.23
N LYS A 12 -26.68 -9.26 -15.54
CA LYS A 12 -27.96 -9.38 -16.30
C LYS A 12 -28.70 -10.69 -16.02
N GLU A 13 -28.00 -11.72 -15.56
CA GLU A 13 -28.57 -13.02 -15.16
C GLU A 13 -29.03 -13.02 -13.69
N GLU A 14 -28.54 -12.09 -12.88
CA GLU A 14 -28.95 -11.92 -11.49
C GLU A 14 -30.41 -11.44 -11.40
N THR A 15 -31.25 -12.20 -10.68
CA THR A 15 -32.70 -11.99 -10.57
C THR A 15 -33.17 -11.72 -9.15
N GLY A 16 -32.23 -11.65 -8.19
CA GLY A 16 -32.48 -11.35 -6.79
C GLY A 16 -33.23 -10.04 -6.59
N ILE A 17 -34.06 -10.04 -5.55
CA ILE A 17 -34.78 -8.85 -5.08
C ILE A 17 -34.07 -8.39 -3.82
N TYR A 18 -33.51 -7.19 -3.87
CA TYR A 18 -32.74 -6.59 -2.79
C TYR A 18 -33.41 -5.30 -2.33
N THR A 19 -33.27 -4.99 -1.05
CA THR A 19 -33.34 -3.59 -0.62
C THR A 19 -31.95 -3.01 -0.84
N TYR A 20 -31.81 -2.15 -1.84
CA TYR A 20 -30.51 -1.58 -2.22
C TYR A 20 -30.65 -0.11 -2.54
N PHE A 21 -30.10 0.72 -1.65
CA PHE A 21 -30.01 2.17 -1.81
C PHE A 21 -28.61 2.56 -2.26
N ILE A 22 -28.54 3.59 -3.10
CA ILE A 22 -27.29 4.22 -3.52
C ILE A 22 -27.37 5.72 -3.34
N PRO A 23 -26.23 6.40 -3.14
CA PRO A 23 -26.20 7.85 -3.13
C PRO A 23 -26.51 8.39 -4.53
N SER A 24 -27.09 9.58 -4.56
CA SER A 24 -27.54 10.24 -5.78
C SER A 24 -26.41 10.51 -6.78
N LEU A 25 -25.20 10.74 -6.25
CA LEU A 25 -23.99 11.01 -7.02
C LEU A 25 -23.61 9.87 -7.96
N TRP A 26 -23.93 8.62 -7.62
CA TRP A 26 -23.55 7.46 -8.46
C TRP A 26 -24.38 7.35 -9.73
N VAL A 27 -25.52 8.04 -9.79
CA VAL A 27 -26.44 8.02 -10.94
C VAL A 27 -26.81 9.43 -11.41
N ASN A 28 -26.10 10.45 -10.94
CA ASN A 28 -26.30 11.87 -11.27
C ASN A 28 -27.78 12.30 -11.15
N SER A 29 -28.34 12.13 -9.94
CA SER A 29 -29.73 12.44 -9.63
C SER A 29 -29.85 13.45 -8.50
N ASP A 30 -30.93 14.23 -8.49
CA ASP A 30 -31.25 15.19 -7.42
C ASP A 30 -31.92 14.54 -6.19
N LEU A 31 -32.22 13.24 -6.22
CA LEU A 31 -32.87 12.53 -5.12
C LEU A 31 -31.83 11.90 -4.18
N GLU A 32 -31.95 12.14 -2.87
CA GLU A 32 -31.18 11.39 -1.88
C GLU A 32 -31.69 9.95 -1.72
N ASN A 33 -30.79 9.01 -1.38
CA ASN A 33 -31.12 7.61 -1.08
C ASN A 33 -31.99 6.92 -2.14
N ILE A 34 -31.40 6.64 -3.30
CA ILE A 34 -32.14 6.10 -4.45
C ILE A 34 -32.21 4.59 -4.35
N LYS A 35 -33.43 4.06 -4.25
CA LYS A 35 -33.66 2.62 -4.32
C LYS A 35 -33.48 2.11 -5.75
N VAL A 36 -32.61 1.13 -5.94
CA VAL A 36 -32.32 0.52 -7.24
C VAL A 36 -32.39 -1.00 -7.18
N ASN A 37 -32.47 -1.64 -8.35
CA ASN A 37 -32.00 -3.01 -8.48
C ASN A 37 -30.49 -2.94 -8.78
N PRO A 38 -29.61 -3.44 -7.90
CA PRO A 38 -28.17 -3.22 -8.02
C PRO A 38 -27.62 -3.85 -9.30
N ALA A 39 -28.06 -5.06 -9.62
CA ALA A 39 -27.62 -5.79 -10.81
C ALA A 39 -27.93 -5.05 -12.12
N LYS A 40 -29.15 -4.52 -12.27
CA LYS A 40 -29.55 -3.68 -13.42
C LYS A 40 -28.83 -2.34 -13.44
N CYS A 41 -28.59 -1.74 -12.27
CA CYS A 41 -27.89 -0.47 -12.17
C CYS A 41 -26.43 -0.61 -12.65
N TYR A 42 -25.68 -1.55 -12.07
CA TYR A 42 -24.28 -1.76 -12.41
C TYR A 42 -24.07 -2.28 -13.82
N SER A 43 -24.89 -3.23 -14.31
CA SER A 43 -24.76 -3.71 -15.68
C SER A 43 -24.96 -2.59 -16.72
N ARG A 44 -25.91 -1.67 -16.48
CA ARG A 44 -26.12 -0.51 -17.37
C ARG A 44 -24.91 0.44 -17.38
N ILE A 45 -24.33 0.73 -16.22
CA ILE A 45 -23.14 1.57 -16.12
C ILE A 45 -21.97 0.91 -16.86
N ILE A 46 -21.76 -0.39 -16.61
CA ILE A 46 -20.71 -1.17 -17.26
C ILE A 46 -20.90 -1.20 -18.77
N ASP A 47 -22.12 -1.42 -19.27
CA ASP A 47 -22.41 -1.37 -20.71
C ASP A 47 -22.07 0.01 -21.32
N THR A 48 -22.38 1.09 -20.61
CA THR A 48 -22.05 2.46 -21.05
C THR A 48 -20.54 2.69 -21.12
N ILE A 49 -19.76 2.05 -20.24
CA ILE A 49 -18.30 2.06 -20.29
C ILE A 49 -17.83 1.23 -21.50
N LEU A 50 -18.35 0.01 -21.66
CA LEU A 50 -18.00 -0.90 -22.75
C LEU A 50 -18.32 -0.32 -24.13
N ASP A 51 -19.34 0.52 -24.27
CA ASP A 51 -19.66 1.23 -25.52
C ASP A 51 -18.56 2.21 -25.96
N GLN A 52 -17.69 2.65 -25.04
CA GLN A 52 -16.52 3.51 -25.32
C GLN A 52 -15.27 2.71 -25.68
N LYS A 53 -15.33 1.38 -25.62
CA LYS A 53 -14.20 0.49 -25.90
C LYS A 53 -13.81 0.58 -27.37
N GLN A 54 -12.50 0.64 -27.63
CA GLN A 54 -11.98 0.53 -29.00
C GLN A 54 -11.86 -0.94 -29.42
N ASP A 55 -12.26 -1.23 -30.67
CA ASP A 55 -12.17 -2.56 -31.26
C ASP A 55 -10.75 -3.12 -31.19
N ASN A 56 -10.63 -4.41 -30.91
CA ASN A 56 -9.36 -5.16 -30.83
C ASN A 56 -8.33 -4.63 -29.81
N THR A 57 -8.74 -3.78 -28.86
CA THR A 57 -7.85 -3.26 -27.81
C THR A 57 -7.93 -4.14 -26.55
N ASN A 58 -6.77 -4.55 -26.03
CA ASN A 58 -6.67 -5.25 -24.75
C ASN A 58 -6.40 -4.25 -23.62
N TYR A 59 -7.42 -3.96 -22.83
CA TYR A 59 -7.37 -3.00 -21.73
C TYR A 59 -6.77 -3.55 -20.43
N ASN A 60 -6.26 -4.79 -20.45
CA ASN A 60 -5.52 -5.40 -19.33
C ASN A 60 -4.00 -5.11 -19.39
N HIS A 61 -3.62 -4.03 -20.06
CA HIS A 61 -2.26 -3.50 -20.10
C HIS A 61 -2.32 -2.02 -19.71
N SER A 62 -1.20 -1.44 -19.31
CA SER A 62 -1.13 -0.02 -18.98
C SER A 62 -1.56 0.82 -20.18
N LEU A 63 -2.06 2.03 -19.91
CA LEU A 63 -2.42 2.97 -20.97
C LEU A 63 -1.21 3.36 -21.82
N SER A 64 0.00 3.36 -21.26
CA SER A 64 1.23 3.61 -22.04
C SER A 64 1.45 2.52 -23.08
N VAL A 65 1.27 1.25 -22.73
CA VAL A 65 1.37 0.12 -23.67
C VAL A 65 0.25 0.17 -24.72
N ILE A 66 -0.99 0.44 -24.29
CA ILE A 66 -2.17 0.50 -25.18
C ILE A 66 -2.01 1.62 -26.21
N LYS A 67 -1.62 2.81 -25.76
CA LYS A 67 -1.48 4.01 -26.60
C LYS A 67 -0.10 4.11 -27.29
N LYS A 68 0.83 3.20 -26.95
CA LYS A 68 2.23 3.22 -27.40
C LYS A 68 2.92 4.54 -27.06
N GLU A 69 2.65 5.06 -25.87
CA GLU A 69 3.27 6.27 -25.34
C GLU A 69 4.68 5.96 -24.86
N ILE A 70 5.62 6.82 -25.24
CA ILE A 70 6.99 6.81 -24.74
C ILE A 70 7.38 8.27 -24.51
N HIS A 71 7.52 8.66 -23.25
CA HIS A 71 7.96 10.00 -22.89
C HIS A 71 9.49 10.10 -22.91
N GLN A 72 10.01 11.33 -23.01
CA GLN A 72 11.47 11.57 -22.98
C GLN A 72 12.10 11.03 -21.69
N PHE A 73 11.39 11.15 -20.57
CA PHE A 73 11.70 10.46 -19.34
C PHE A 73 10.52 9.56 -19.00
N SER A 74 10.78 8.27 -18.78
CA SER A 74 9.79 7.24 -18.46
C SER A 74 8.82 7.69 -17.37
N GLY A 75 7.52 7.60 -17.60
CA GLY A 75 6.50 7.90 -16.57
C GLY A 75 6.17 9.40 -16.42
N ASP A 76 6.69 10.26 -17.29
CA ASP A 76 6.44 11.70 -17.24
C ASP A 76 5.01 12.10 -17.64
N TRP A 77 4.15 11.17 -18.07
CA TRP A 77 2.71 11.40 -18.17
C TRP A 77 2.11 11.91 -16.85
N THR A 78 2.76 11.62 -15.71
CA THR A 78 2.41 12.15 -14.38
C THR A 78 2.37 13.68 -14.29
N LYS A 79 3.03 14.40 -15.20
CA LYS A 79 2.99 15.87 -15.29
C LYS A 79 1.60 16.40 -15.61
N ASP A 80 0.85 15.64 -16.40
CA ASP A 80 -0.48 16.00 -16.87
C ASP A 80 -1.58 15.28 -16.07
N SER A 81 -1.22 14.65 -14.96
CA SER A 81 -2.14 13.89 -14.12
C SER A 81 -3.00 14.81 -13.24
N THR A 82 -4.31 14.55 -13.26
CA THR A 82 -5.24 14.98 -12.22
C THR A 82 -5.65 13.75 -11.44
N ILE A 83 -5.19 13.67 -10.19
CA ILE A 83 -5.20 12.46 -9.37
C ILE A 83 -6.39 12.49 -8.39
N TYR A 84 -7.09 11.36 -8.29
CA TYR A 84 -8.02 11.09 -7.19
C TYR A 84 -7.45 9.99 -6.29
N ASN A 85 -7.18 10.31 -5.02
CA ASN A 85 -6.76 9.32 -4.03
C ASN A 85 -7.97 8.52 -3.54
N PHE A 86 -7.93 7.20 -3.73
CA PHE A 86 -9.09 6.34 -3.66
C PHE A 86 -8.82 5.20 -2.69
N PHE A 87 -9.62 5.13 -1.62
CA PHE A 87 -9.59 4.03 -0.68
C PHE A 87 -10.79 3.11 -0.96
N ILE A 88 -10.58 2.00 -1.69
CA ILE A 88 -11.67 1.13 -2.18
C ILE A 88 -12.66 0.79 -1.06
N ARG A 89 -12.15 0.41 0.13
CA ARG A 89 -12.95 0.02 1.29
C ARG A 89 -13.90 1.11 1.79
N LEU A 90 -13.58 2.39 1.59
CA LEU A 90 -14.30 3.55 2.15
C LEU A 90 -15.04 4.36 1.08
N THR A 91 -14.39 4.67 -0.04
CA THR A 91 -14.90 5.66 -1.03
C THR A 91 -16.28 5.32 -1.55
N THR A 92 -16.59 4.02 -1.67
CA THR A 92 -17.92 3.55 -2.10
C THR A 92 -18.65 2.74 -1.02
N ALA A 93 -18.32 2.97 0.26
CA ALA A 93 -19.08 2.42 1.37
C ALA A 93 -20.44 3.12 1.49
N TYR A 94 -21.49 2.35 1.74
CA TYR A 94 -22.85 2.89 1.86
C TYR A 94 -23.75 1.92 2.61
N ASP A 95 -24.68 2.46 3.39
CA ASP A 95 -25.79 1.73 4.01
C ASP A 95 -26.83 1.40 2.93
N HIS A 96 -26.78 0.18 2.42
CA HIS A 96 -27.60 -0.22 1.27
C HIS A 96 -28.99 -0.66 1.66
N ASN A 97 -29.23 -1.02 2.93
CA ASN A 97 -30.56 -1.38 3.41
C ASN A 97 -31.27 -0.18 4.11
N ASN A 98 -30.56 0.92 4.32
CA ASN A 98 -31.01 2.16 4.96
C ASN A 98 -31.55 1.91 6.39
N ASP A 99 -30.84 1.07 7.16
CA ASP A 99 -31.17 0.75 8.55
C ASP A 99 -30.44 1.63 9.59
N GLY A 100 -29.51 2.48 9.13
CA GLY A 100 -28.72 3.39 9.95
C GLY A 100 -27.45 2.76 10.53
N VAL A 101 -27.10 1.53 10.14
CA VAL A 101 -25.89 0.81 10.52
C VAL A 101 -25.20 0.31 9.26
N SER A 102 -23.87 0.26 9.27
CA SER A 102 -23.11 -0.33 8.16
C SER A 102 -22.51 -1.67 8.56
N GLY A 103 -22.85 -2.72 7.81
CA GLY A 103 -22.35 -4.07 8.00
C GLY A 103 -22.95 -4.80 9.20
N GLY A 104 -22.10 -5.52 9.96
CA GLY A 104 -22.49 -6.16 11.22
C GLY A 104 -22.89 -7.63 11.14
N LEU A 105 -22.68 -8.32 10.02
CA LEU A 105 -22.80 -9.77 9.97
C LEU A 105 -21.67 -10.43 10.79
N PRO A 106 -21.94 -11.33 11.75
CA PRO A 106 -20.91 -11.87 12.65
C PRO A 106 -19.76 -12.63 11.97
N THR A 107 -20.01 -13.20 10.79
CA THR A 107 -18.99 -13.94 10.02
C THR A 107 -18.13 -13.04 9.15
N ASP A 108 -18.59 -11.83 8.86
CA ASP A 108 -17.94 -10.84 8.01
C ASP A 108 -18.59 -9.49 8.27
N ILE A 109 -17.96 -8.68 9.12
CA ILE A 109 -18.54 -7.41 9.60
C ILE A 109 -18.76 -6.38 8.49
N THR A 110 -18.20 -6.60 7.30
CA THR A 110 -18.40 -5.71 6.15
C THR A 110 -19.68 -6.02 5.36
N LEU A 111 -20.34 -7.15 5.66
CA LEU A 111 -21.64 -7.53 5.17
C LEU A 111 -22.75 -7.12 6.16
N ASN A 112 -23.90 -6.70 5.64
CA ASN A 112 -25.11 -6.58 6.45
C ASN A 112 -25.81 -7.94 6.61
N GLN A 113 -26.94 -7.97 7.33
CA GLN A 113 -27.68 -9.20 7.61
C GLN A 113 -28.29 -9.88 6.37
N GLU A 114 -28.42 -9.15 5.26
CA GLU A 114 -28.89 -9.68 3.96
C GLU A 114 -27.74 -10.22 3.10
N GLY A 115 -26.49 -10.17 3.59
CA GLY A 115 -25.30 -10.59 2.85
C GLY A 115 -24.85 -9.56 1.80
N ILE A 116 -25.32 -8.31 1.89
CA ILE A 116 -24.87 -7.21 1.03
C ILE A 116 -23.62 -6.60 1.67
N ARG A 117 -22.56 -6.44 0.88
CA ARG A 117 -21.35 -5.70 1.28
C ARG A 117 -21.71 -4.24 1.43
N GLU A 118 -21.39 -3.59 2.53
CA GLU A 118 -21.66 -2.16 2.77
C GLU A 118 -20.38 -1.33 2.88
N THR A 119 -19.21 -1.98 3.02
CA THR A 119 -17.94 -1.36 2.63
C THR A 119 -17.85 -1.21 1.11
N GLY A 120 -16.91 -0.38 0.64
CA GLY A 120 -16.67 -0.25 -0.78
C GLY A 120 -15.99 -1.49 -1.39
N THR A 121 -16.22 -1.69 -2.69
CA THR A 121 -15.79 -2.87 -3.47
C THR A 121 -15.32 -2.43 -4.85
N PHE A 122 -14.63 -3.28 -5.59
CA PHE A 122 -14.25 -2.98 -6.98
C PHE A 122 -15.47 -2.75 -7.89
N LEU A 123 -16.53 -3.56 -7.74
CA LEU A 123 -17.76 -3.39 -8.51
C LEU A 123 -18.39 -2.01 -8.29
N LYS A 124 -18.53 -1.58 -7.03
CA LYS A 124 -19.06 -0.25 -6.69
C LYS A 124 -18.12 0.87 -7.16
N SER A 125 -16.82 0.63 -7.11
CA SER A 125 -15.81 1.58 -7.59
C SER A 125 -15.91 1.80 -9.10
N ILE A 126 -16.24 0.78 -9.89
CA ILE A 126 -16.53 0.93 -11.33
C ILE A 126 -17.70 1.90 -11.54
N ALA A 127 -18.72 1.87 -10.68
CA ALA A 127 -19.92 2.68 -10.82
C ALA A 127 -19.64 4.19 -10.76
N ILE A 128 -18.59 4.62 -10.06
CA ILE A 128 -18.25 6.03 -9.91
C ILE A 128 -17.22 6.54 -10.93
N LEU A 129 -16.60 5.66 -11.72
CA LEU A 129 -15.60 6.07 -12.72
C LEU A 129 -16.14 7.09 -13.74
N PRO A 130 -17.39 6.99 -14.25
CA PRO A 130 -17.93 8.02 -15.14
C PRO A 130 -17.98 9.40 -14.48
N TYR A 131 -18.37 9.47 -13.21
CA TYR A 131 -18.39 10.71 -12.44
C TYR A 131 -16.97 11.29 -12.25
N LEU A 132 -16.00 10.44 -11.88
CA LEU A 132 -14.60 10.88 -11.76
C LEU A 132 -14.06 11.43 -13.09
N LYS A 133 -14.39 10.80 -14.21
CA LYS A 133 -14.04 11.28 -15.55
C LYS A 133 -14.66 12.65 -15.85
N GLU A 134 -15.92 12.87 -15.48
CA GLU A 134 -16.60 14.17 -15.63
C GLU A 134 -15.94 15.29 -14.82
N LEU A 135 -15.37 14.97 -13.65
CA LEU A 135 -14.57 15.90 -12.85
C LEU A 135 -13.19 16.22 -13.47
N GLY A 136 -12.81 15.55 -14.55
CA GLY A 136 -11.50 15.70 -15.18
C GLY A 136 -10.40 14.83 -14.56
N ILE A 137 -10.76 13.91 -13.66
CA ILE A 137 -9.80 12.93 -13.13
C ILE A 137 -9.35 12.00 -14.26
N ASN A 138 -8.05 11.87 -14.42
CA ASN A 138 -7.42 10.99 -15.40
C ASN A 138 -6.47 9.96 -14.77
N THR A 139 -6.30 10.01 -13.45
CA THR A 139 -5.43 9.10 -12.70
C THR A 139 -6.09 8.78 -11.35
N ILE A 140 -6.15 7.50 -10.99
CA ILE A 140 -6.58 7.05 -9.66
C ILE A 140 -5.36 6.51 -8.93
N HIS A 141 -5.09 7.07 -7.75
CA HIS A 141 -4.10 6.58 -6.81
C HIS A 141 -4.79 5.74 -5.73
N LEU A 142 -4.61 4.43 -5.78
CA LEU A 142 -5.20 3.49 -4.83
C LEU A 142 -4.29 3.33 -3.60
N LEU A 143 -4.86 3.56 -2.41
CA LEU A 143 -4.28 3.05 -1.17
C LEU A 143 -4.09 1.52 -1.25
N PRO A 144 -3.25 0.91 -0.40
CA PRO A 144 -2.97 -0.52 -0.50
C PRO A 144 -4.24 -1.39 -0.55
N ILE A 145 -4.29 -2.27 -1.56
CA ILE A 145 -5.40 -3.20 -1.80
C ILE A 145 -5.06 -4.65 -1.40
N THR A 146 -3.83 -4.88 -0.95
CA THR A 146 -3.31 -6.20 -0.60
C THR A 146 -4.02 -6.78 0.61
N ALA A 147 -3.99 -8.11 0.75
CA ALA A 147 -4.52 -8.80 1.91
C ALA A 147 -3.92 -8.23 3.22
N ILE A 148 -4.78 -8.01 4.20
CA ILE A 148 -4.46 -7.28 5.43
C ILE A 148 -4.26 -8.26 6.60
N GLY A 149 -3.35 -7.90 7.50
CA GLY A 149 -3.10 -8.57 8.77
C GLY A 149 -4.19 -8.37 9.80
N SER A 150 -4.10 -9.13 10.88
CA SER A 150 -5.05 -9.08 12.00
C SER A 150 -4.41 -8.89 13.37
N ASP A 151 -3.12 -9.20 13.53
CA ASP A 151 -2.41 -9.02 14.79
C ASP A 151 -2.05 -7.54 15.00
N GLY A 152 -2.64 -6.92 16.02
CA GLY A 152 -2.35 -5.53 16.40
C GLY A 152 -3.25 -4.50 15.74
N ASN A 153 -4.31 -4.94 15.05
CA ASN A 153 -5.29 -4.05 14.43
C ASN A 153 -5.83 -3.01 15.41
N LYS A 154 -5.88 -1.77 14.94
CA LYS A 154 -6.67 -0.71 15.56
C LYS A 154 -8.04 -0.67 14.87
N GLY A 155 -9.11 -0.76 15.67
CA GLY A 155 -10.48 -0.90 15.15
C GLY A 155 -10.76 -2.25 14.51
N ASP A 156 -11.94 -2.41 13.92
CA ASP A 156 -12.45 -3.72 13.53
C ASP A 156 -11.92 -4.22 12.16
N LEU A 157 -11.46 -3.31 11.29
CA LEU A 157 -11.02 -3.63 9.92
C LEU A 157 -9.50 -3.55 9.70
N GLY A 158 -8.74 -3.07 10.69
CA GLY A 158 -7.29 -2.91 10.58
C GLY A 158 -6.82 -1.86 9.56
N SER A 159 -5.51 -1.64 9.52
CA SER A 159 -4.86 -0.70 8.59
C SER A 159 -4.57 -1.38 7.25
N PRO A 160 -4.86 -0.77 6.08
CA PRO A 160 -4.49 -1.35 4.78
C PRO A 160 -2.96 -1.49 4.61
N TYR A 161 -2.18 -0.77 5.40
CA TYR A 161 -0.71 -0.83 5.41
C TYR A 161 -0.14 -2.04 6.16
N ALA A 162 -0.98 -2.77 6.91
CA ALA A 162 -0.59 -4.03 7.55
C ALA A 162 -0.63 -5.18 6.53
N ILE A 163 0.31 -5.19 5.58
CA ILE A 163 0.30 -6.13 4.44
C ILE A 163 0.60 -7.55 4.93
N LYS A 164 -0.41 -8.43 4.86
CA LYS A 164 -0.27 -9.85 5.16
C LYS A 164 0.35 -10.63 4.01
N ASN A 165 -0.04 -10.29 2.78
CA ASN A 165 0.44 -10.93 1.57
C ASN A 165 0.48 -9.92 0.42
N TYR A 166 1.67 -9.70 -0.13
CA TYR A 166 1.92 -8.74 -1.22
C TYR A 166 1.39 -9.19 -2.59
N TYR A 167 1.04 -10.47 -2.75
CA TYR A 167 0.60 -11.04 -4.02
C TYR A 167 -0.89 -11.40 -4.02
N GLU A 168 -1.58 -11.20 -2.90
CA GLU A 168 -3.03 -11.43 -2.78
C GLU A 168 -3.74 -10.10 -2.51
N ILE A 169 -4.88 -9.90 -3.16
CA ILE A 169 -5.76 -8.75 -2.91
C ILE A 169 -6.67 -9.08 -1.72
N ASP A 170 -7.00 -8.10 -0.89
CA ASP A 170 -7.95 -8.31 0.21
C ASP A 170 -9.32 -8.73 -0.34
N LYS A 171 -9.73 -9.94 0.06
CA LYS A 171 -10.99 -10.58 -0.38
C LYS A 171 -12.23 -9.77 0.00
N THR A 172 -12.16 -8.90 1.00
CA THR A 172 -13.27 -8.02 1.40
C THR A 172 -13.55 -6.90 0.39
N LEU A 173 -12.64 -6.65 -0.56
CA LEU A 173 -12.82 -5.70 -1.66
C LEU A 173 -13.64 -6.29 -2.83
N ALA A 174 -13.91 -7.59 -2.81
CA ALA A 174 -14.82 -8.25 -3.75
C ALA A 174 -16.28 -7.98 -3.38
N ASP A 175 -17.11 -7.72 -4.40
CA ASP A 175 -18.54 -7.62 -4.23
C ASP A 175 -19.20 -9.00 -4.34
N PRO A 176 -20.02 -9.43 -3.35
CA PRO A 176 -20.70 -10.72 -3.37
C PRO A 176 -21.82 -10.80 -4.42
N LEU A 177 -22.23 -9.67 -5.01
CA LEU A 177 -23.22 -9.65 -6.10
C LEU A 177 -22.72 -10.36 -7.37
N ILE A 178 -21.40 -10.55 -7.51
CA ILE A 178 -20.77 -11.25 -8.63
C ILE A 178 -19.89 -12.38 -8.11
N TYR A 179 -20.11 -13.59 -8.63
CA TYR A 179 -19.43 -14.82 -8.17
C TYR A 179 -18.02 -15.00 -8.75
N LEU A 180 -17.29 -13.90 -8.94
CA LEU A 180 -15.91 -13.90 -9.45
C LEU A 180 -14.90 -13.66 -8.32
N PRO A 181 -13.69 -14.25 -8.40
CA PRO A 181 -12.58 -13.94 -7.51
C PRO A 181 -12.26 -12.45 -7.45
N VAL A 182 -11.66 -12.00 -6.34
CA VAL A 182 -11.35 -10.59 -6.13
C VAL A 182 -10.40 -10.04 -7.19
N GLU A 183 -9.48 -10.87 -7.67
CA GLU A 183 -8.51 -10.54 -8.72
C GLU A 183 -9.21 -10.23 -10.06
N ASP A 184 -10.25 -11.00 -10.40
CA ASP A 184 -11.04 -10.76 -11.61
C ASP A 184 -11.87 -9.47 -11.49
N GLN A 185 -12.37 -9.16 -10.29
CA GLN A 185 -13.07 -7.90 -10.05
C GLN A 185 -12.13 -6.69 -10.11
N PHE A 186 -10.90 -6.81 -9.57
CA PHE A 186 -9.89 -5.76 -9.69
C PHE A 186 -9.46 -5.57 -11.14
N LYS A 187 -9.26 -6.67 -11.89
CA LYS A 187 -8.96 -6.63 -13.32
C LYS A 187 -10.06 -5.92 -14.11
N ALA A 188 -11.33 -6.14 -13.77
CA ALA A 188 -12.44 -5.43 -14.39
C ALA A 188 -12.47 -3.94 -14.03
N PHE A 189 -12.10 -3.57 -12.80
CA PHE A 189 -11.95 -2.18 -12.39
C PHE A 189 -10.86 -1.47 -13.21
N VAL A 190 -9.70 -2.10 -13.38
CA VAL A 190 -8.61 -1.57 -14.22
C VAL A 190 -9.03 -1.49 -15.70
N GLU A 191 -9.66 -2.54 -16.26
CA GLU A 191 -10.21 -2.51 -17.63
C GLU A 191 -11.19 -1.34 -17.82
N ALA A 192 -12.12 -1.13 -16.88
CA ALA A 192 -13.07 -0.03 -16.93
C ALA A 192 -12.40 1.35 -16.88
N ALA A 193 -11.42 1.52 -15.99
CA ALA A 193 -10.64 2.75 -15.88
C ALA A 193 -9.89 3.07 -17.18
N HIS A 194 -9.21 2.08 -17.76
CA HIS A 194 -8.46 2.27 -19.01
C HIS A 194 -9.36 2.55 -20.21
N ILE A 195 -10.53 1.92 -20.33
CA ILE A 195 -11.52 2.27 -21.37
C ILE A 195 -11.91 3.75 -21.27
N LEU A 196 -12.03 4.25 -20.04
CA LEU A 196 -12.33 5.65 -19.77
C LEU A 196 -11.14 6.60 -19.90
N GLY A 197 -9.93 6.07 -20.10
CA GLY A 197 -8.69 6.85 -20.22
C GLY A 197 -8.08 7.25 -18.86
N ILE A 198 -8.47 6.57 -17.78
CA ILE A 198 -8.00 6.79 -16.41
C ILE A 198 -6.88 5.81 -16.10
N ARG A 199 -5.72 6.31 -15.68
CA ARG A 199 -4.56 5.51 -15.23
C ARG A 199 -4.72 5.01 -13.80
N ILE A 200 -4.16 3.85 -13.48
CA ILE A 200 -4.17 3.25 -12.15
C ILE A 200 -2.76 3.23 -11.55
N VAL A 201 -2.60 3.87 -10.41
CA VAL A 201 -1.38 3.86 -9.58
C VAL A 201 -1.67 3.12 -8.28
N LEU A 202 -0.88 2.08 -7.96
CA LEU A 202 -1.00 1.35 -6.70
C LEU A 202 0.03 1.80 -5.67
N GLU A 203 -0.36 1.82 -4.40
CA GLU A 203 0.53 2.08 -3.29
C GLU A 203 1.08 0.79 -2.65
N PHE A 204 2.37 0.77 -2.34
CA PHE A 204 3.03 -0.35 -1.66
C PHE A 204 4.04 0.13 -0.61
N VAL A 205 4.05 -0.56 0.53
CA VAL A 205 5.13 -0.47 1.53
C VAL A 205 6.00 -1.73 1.48
N PHE A 206 7.16 -1.64 0.84
CA PHE A 206 8.03 -2.82 0.69
C PHE A 206 8.95 -3.07 1.90
N ARG A 207 9.00 -2.12 2.84
CA ARG A 207 9.88 -2.19 4.02
C ARG A 207 9.25 -3.00 5.15
N THR A 208 7.93 -2.99 5.29
CA THR A 208 7.20 -3.53 6.45
C THR A 208 6.17 -4.56 6.00
N ALA A 209 5.85 -5.51 6.87
CA ALA A 209 4.77 -6.48 6.66
C ALA A 209 3.94 -6.62 7.94
N ALA A 210 2.73 -7.17 7.85
CA ALA A 210 1.91 -7.49 9.01
C ALA A 210 2.65 -8.44 9.97
N LYS A 211 2.37 -8.34 11.27
CA LYS A 211 2.93 -9.29 12.26
C LYS A 211 2.39 -10.71 12.14
N ASP A 212 1.30 -10.90 11.40
CA ASP A 212 0.76 -12.19 10.99
C ASP A 212 0.89 -12.45 9.47
N ALA A 213 1.86 -11.81 8.80
CA ALA A 213 2.17 -12.02 7.39
C ALA A 213 2.49 -13.49 7.04
N ASP A 214 2.06 -13.91 5.84
CA ASP A 214 2.19 -15.31 5.38
C ASP A 214 3.65 -15.76 5.29
N TRP A 215 4.55 -14.83 4.92
CA TRP A 215 5.98 -15.08 4.83
C TRP A 215 6.63 -15.46 6.16
N ILE A 216 6.05 -15.14 7.32
CA ILE A 216 6.63 -15.46 8.63
C ILE A 216 6.79 -16.97 8.81
N LYS A 217 5.78 -17.74 8.40
CA LYS A 217 5.81 -19.19 8.51
C LYS A 217 6.69 -19.83 7.43
N MET A 218 6.71 -19.24 6.23
CA MET A 218 7.48 -19.74 5.08
C MET A 218 8.98 -19.47 5.21
N HIS A 219 9.32 -18.27 5.69
CA HIS A 219 10.67 -17.73 5.79
C HIS A 219 10.85 -17.00 7.13
N PRO A 220 10.91 -17.73 8.26
CA PRO A 220 11.05 -17.11 9.58
C PRO A 220 12.29 -16.22 9.70
N ASP A 221 13.33 -16.51 8.92
CA ASP A 221 14.59 -15.77 8.85
C ASP A 221 14.49 -14.41 8.15
N TRP A 222 13.40 -14.13 7.44
CA TRP A 222 13.12 -12.81 6.86
C TRP A 222 12.56 -11.82 7.88
N PHE A 223 12.35 -12.26 9.12
CA PHE A 223 11.76 -11.46 10.19
C PHE A 223 12.68 -11.43 11.41
N TYR A 224 12.49 -10.40 12.23
CA TYR A 224 13.07 -10.35 13.56
C TYR A 224 12.17 -11.10 14.55
N TRP A 225 12.78 -11.78 15.50
CA TRP A 225 12.08 -12.51 16.56
C TRP A 225 12.58 -12.03 17.91
N MET A 226 11.67 -11.89 18.87
CA MET A 226 12.01 -11.48 20.23
C MET A 226 11.45 -12.44 21.27
N ASP A 227 12.05 -12.47 22.45
CA ASP A 227 11.49 -13.14 23.62
C ASP A 227 10.14 -12.51 23.96
N LYS A 228 9.09 -13.32 24.02
CA LYS A 228 7.73 -12.87 24.38
C LYS A 228 7.69 -12.15 25.72
N LYS A 229 8.57 -12.50 26.68
CA LYS A 229 8.65 -11.83 27.99
C LYS A 229 9.13 -10.37 27.89
N ALA A 230 9.73 -9.98 26.77
CA ALA A 230 10.18 -8.62 26.53
C ALA A 230 9.12 -7.76 25.81
N GLU A 231 8.02 -8.34 25.33
CA GLU A 231 6.99 -7.64 24.53
C GLU A 231 6.46 -6.39 25.26
N GLU A 232 6.12 -6.50 26.54
CA GLU A 232 5.62 -5.37 27.35
C GLU A 232 6.63 -4.24 27.55
N LYS A 233 7.93 -4.51 27.36
CA LYS A 233 9.02 -3.52 27.55
C LYS A 233 9.57 -3.01 26.23
N TYR A 234 9.08 -3.52 25.11
CA TYR A 234 9.65 -3.26 23.81
C TYR A 234 9.15 -1.93 23.24
N THR A 235 10.12 -1.09 22.87
CA THR A 235 9.92 0.25 22.30
C THR A 235 11.00 0.51 21.25
N SER A 236 11.02 1.71 20.65
CA SER A 236 12.24 2.22 20.03
C SER A 236 13.40 2.20 21.04
N PRO A 237 14.64 1.82 20.64
CA PRO A 237 15.78 1.78 21.55
C PRO A 237 16.08 3.18 22.10
N VAL A 238 16.30 3.25 23.42
CA VAL A 238 16.64 4.51 24.11
C VAL A 238 18.15 4.70 24.13
N PHE A 239 18.58 5.88 23.72
CA PHE A 239 19.98 6.31 23.72
C PHE A 239 20.16 7.46 24.72
N THR A 240 21.38 7.61 25.24
CA THR A 240 21.76 8.77 26.05
C THR A 240 21.76 10.05 25.21
N GLU A 241 21.67 11.23 25.85
CA GLU A 241 21.72 12.51 25.14
C GLU A 241 22.99 12.66 24.29
N GLU A 242 24.15 12.23 24.80
CA GLU A 242 25.43 12.26 24.07
C GLU A 242 25.42 11.33 22.85
N GLU A 243 24.84 10.13 22.98
CA GLU A 243 24.70 9.21 21.86
C GLU A 243 23.73 9.77 20.80
N LEU A 244 22.60 10.33 21.21
CA LEU A 244 21.64 10.95 20.30
C LEU A 244 22.27 12.10 19.50
N GLU A 245 23.03 12.99 20.15
CA GLU A 245 23.74 14.08 19.46
C GLU A 245 24.71 13.58 18.39
N LYS A 246 25.33 12.40 18.59
CA LYS A 246 26.20 11.76 17.59
C LYS A 246 25.38 11.10 16.49
N ILE A 247 24.34 10.35 16.86
CA ILE A 247 23.47 9.65 15.91
C ILE A 247 22.81 10.62 14.94
N LEU A 248 22.31 11.75 15.43
CA LEU A 248 21.63 12.75 14.61
C LEU A 248 22.53 13.41 13.55
N LYS A 249 23.87 13.25 13.63
CA LYS A 249 24.84 13.72 12.63
C LYS A 249 25.15 12.68 11.55
N ILE A 250 24.79 11.41 11.74
CA ILE A 250 25.03 10.33 10.79
C ILE A 250 24.41 10.61 9.39
N PRO A 251 23.18 11.13 9.27
CA PRO A 251 22.58 11.42 7.96
C PRO A 251 23.34 12.45 7.12
N GLU A 252 24.25 13.24 7.73
CA GLU A 252 25.14 14.17 7.03
C GLU A 252 26.34 13.48 6.37
N GLY A 253 26.38 12.13 6.38
CA GLY A 253 27.39 11.31 5.69
C GLY A 253 28.71 11.17 6.44
N GLN A 254 28.74 11.50 7.73
CA GLN A 254 29.96 11.52 8.56
C GLN A 254 29.66 10.93 9.94
N GLY A 255 29.76 9.61 10.12
CA GLY A 255 29.56 9.05 11.45
C GLY A 255 29.89 7.58 11.64
N GLU A 256 30.25 7.25 12.87
CA GLU A 256 30.25 5.90 13.41
C GLU A 256 28.83 5.57 13.89
N TYR A 257 28.30 4.41 13.49
CA TYR A 257 26.97 3.99 13.88
C TYR A 257 26.98 3.47 15.32
N ILE A 258 26.18 4.10 16.19
CA ILE A 258 26.05 3.69 17.58
C ILE A 258 24.94 2.62 17.67
N PRO A 259 25.26 1.35 17.98
CA PRO A 259 24.25 0.32 18.11
C PRO A 259 23.41 0.53 19.38
N PRO A 260 22.19 -0.04 19.46
CA PRO A 260 21.38 -0.02 20.68
C PRO A 260 22.13 -0.59 21.90
N PRO A 261 21.71 -0.23 23.13
CA PRO A 261 22.31 -0.77 24.36
C PRO A 261 22.11 -2.30 24.48
N GLN A 262 23.00 -2.97 25.22
CA GLN A 262 23.00 -4.44 25.30
C GLN A 262 21.70 -5.04 25.86
N TYR A 263 21.03 -4.35 26.79
CA TYR A 263 19.73 -4.81 27.30
C TYR A 263 18.69 -4.90 26.18
N TYR A 264 18.69 -3.95 25.24
CA TYR A 264 17.76 -3.92 24.12
C TYR A 264 18.06 -5.04 23.13
N LYS A 265 19.33 -5.22 22.77
CA LYS A 265 19.77 -6.33 21.90
C LYS A 265 19.37 -7.70 22.49
N SER A 266 19.35 -7.83 23.81
CA SER A 266 19.02 -9.08 24.50
C SER A 266 17.56 -9.55 24.31
N PHE A 267 16.66 -8.66 23.89
CA PHE A 267 15.28 -9.01 23.58
C PHE A 267 15.19 -9.91 22.35
N PHE A 268 16.10 -9.74 21.39
CA PHE A 268 16.05 -10.42 20.11
C PHE A 268 16.69 -11.80 20.17
N LYS A 269 16.08 -12.74 19.46
CA LYS A 269 16.48 -14.14 19.41
C LYS A 269 16.70 -14.56 17.97
N LYS A 270 17.45 -15.64 17.78
CA LYS A 270 17.61 -16.25 16.44
C LYS A 270 16.23 -16.73 15.95
N PRO A 271 15.90 -16.55 14.67
CA PRO A 271 14.65 -17.03 14.11
C PRO A 271 14.40 -18.52 14.38
N PRO A 272 13.16 -18.90 14.71
CA PRO A 272 12.76 -20.29 14.86
C PRO A 272 12.75 -21.00 13.50
N LYS A 273 12.63 -22.32 13.51
CA LYS A 273 12.31 -23.09 12.30
C LYS A 273 10.80 -23.05 12.01
N PRO A 274 10.37 -23.23 10.75
CA PRO A 274 8.95 -23.21 10.39
C PRO A 274 8.04 -24.13 11.23
N ASP A 275 8.52 -25.32 11.61
CA ASP A 275 7.79 -26.32 12.40
C ASP A 275 7.62 -25.93 13.89
N GLN A 276 8.36 -24.91 14.34
CA GLN A 276 8.28 -24.39 15.70
C GLN A 276 7.27 -23.25 15.84
N ILE A 277 6.68 -22.78 14.74
CA ILE A 277 5.77 -21.65 14.69
C ILE A 277 4.32 -22.14 14.67
N ARG A 278 3.50 -21.59 15.56
CA ARG A 278 2.06 -21.78 15.60
C ARG A 278 1.34 -20.44 15.52
N LEU A 279 0.12 -20.45 15.00
CA LEU A 279 -0.79 -19.31 15.07
C LEU A 279 -1.71 -19.52 16.26
N GLU A 280 -1.75 -18.57 17.18
CA GLU A 280 -2.55 -18.61 18.40
C GLU A 280 -3.29 -17.27 18.55
N ASN A 281 -4.63 -17.31 18.48
CA ASN A 281 -5.49 -16.11 18.54
C ASN A 281 -5.06 -15.00 17.55
N GLY A 282 -4.73 -15.37 16.32
CA GLY A 282 -4.31 -14.42 15.27
C GLY A 282 -2.85 -13.99 15.34
N LYS A 283 -2.09 -14.41 16.37
CA LYS A 283 -0.67 -14.06 16.54
C LYS A 283 0.25 -15.22 16.25
N TYR A 284 1.39 -14.98 15.60
CA TYR A 284 2.43 -15.99 15.47
C TYR A 284 3.24 -16.10 16.77
N ILE A 285 3.28 -17.31 17.33
CA ILE A 285 4.09 -17.66 18.49
C ILE A 285 4.98 -18.83 18.11
N ALA A 286 6.27 -18.74 18.41
CA ALA A 286 7.19 -19.86 18.24
C ALA A 286 7.69 -20.38 19.59
N THR A 287 7.99 -21.67 19.66
CA THR A 287 8.62 -22.27 20.86
C THR A 287 9.99 -22.83 20.52
N ARG A 288 11.02 -22.31 21.20
CA ARG A 288 12.41 -22.71 21.00
C ARG A 288 13.13 -22.76 22.34
N ASN A 289 13.75 -23.89 22.67
CA ASN A 289 14.52 -24.06 23.92
C ASN A 289 13.73 -23.68 25.20
N ASN A 290 12.44 -23.97 25.25
CA ASN A 290 11.50 -23.57 26.33
C ASN A 290 11.28 -22.05 26.46
N GLU A 291 11.69 -21.25 25.48
CA GLU A 291 11.34 -19.84 25.34
C GLU A 291 10.21 -19.70 24.31
N GLU A 292 9.30 -18.76 24.56
CA GLU A 292 8.32 -18.33 23.57
C GLU A 292 8.84 -17.11 22.83
N LEU A 293 8.74 -17.13 21.51
CA LEU A 293 9.15 -16.03 20.65
C LEU A 293 7.95 -15.43 19.95
N VAL A 294 7.97 -14.12 19.75
CA VAL A 294 6.97 -13.35 19.01
C VAL A 294 7.64 -12.42 18.01
N ILE A 295 6.84 -11.90 17.08
CA ILE A 295 7.25 -10.89 16.13
C ILE A 295 7.15 -9.51 16.80
N PRO A 296 8.26 -8.74 16.88
CA PRO A 296 8.21 -7.38 17.42
C PRO A 296 7.41 -6.45 16.51
N GLY A 297 6.67 -5.51 17.09
CA GLY A 297 6.09 -4.39 16.35
C GLY A 297 7.17 -3.49 15.74
N ALA A 298 6.78 -2.70 14.74
CA ALA A 298 7.62 -1.65 14.20
C ALA A 298 7.48 -0.36 15.00
N PHE A 299 8.26 0.65 14.64
CA PHE A 299 8.24 2.01 15.20
C PHE A 299 8.95 2.92 14.20
N SER A 300 8.84 4.24 14.39
CA SER A 300 9.49 5.26 13.55
C SER A 300 10.96 4.92 13.28
N ASP A 301 11.35 4.84 12.02
CA ASP A 301 12.72 4.50 11.63
C ASP A 301 13.72 5.65 11.85
N TRP A 302 13.19 6.87 12.01
CA TRP A 302 13.94 8.07 12.31
C TRP A 302 13.02 9.20 12.82
N SER A 303 13.41 9.98 13.82
CA SER A 303 14.69 9.90 14.55
C SER A 303 14.61 8.93 15.73
N PRO A 304 15.74 8.44 16.29
CA PRO A 304 15.69 7.52 17.44
C PRO A 304 15.03 8.12 18.70
N ASN A 305 14.89 9.44 18.77
CA ASN A 305 14.18 10.17 19.81
C ASN A 305 12.72 10.52 19.44
N ASP A 306 12.17 9.90 18.39
CA ASP A 306 10.75 10.00 18.08
C ASP A 306 9.92 9.42 19.24
N ILE A 307 8.88 10.17 19.61
CA ILE A 307 7.99 9.87 20.73
C ILE A 307 6.68 9.19 20.29
N GLN A 308 6.51 8.96 18.99
CA GLN A 308 5.37 8.23 18.47
C GLN A 308 5.28 6.83 19.09
N PRO A 309 4.05 6.36 19.37
CA PRO A 309 3.87 5.00 19.85
C PRO A 309 4.33 3.99 18.78
N PRO A 310 4.75 2.77 19.19
CA PRO A 310 5.03 1.68 18.26
C PRO A 310 3.84 1.40 17.33
N TRP A 311 4.18 0.88 16.16
CA TRP A 311 3.22 0.39 15.18
C TRP A 311 2.96 -1.08 15.48
N ASP A 312 1.85 -1.31 16.17
CA ASP A 312 1.52 -2.63 16.71
C ASP A 312 0.99 -3.61 15.65
N ASP A 313 0.64 -3.17 14.45
CA ASP A 313 0.06 -4.00 13.36
C ASP A 313 1.07 -4.43 12.29
N VAL A 314 2.25 -3.83 12.28
CA VAL A 314 3.33 -4.11 11.32
C VAL A 314 4.65 -4.43 11.99
N THR A 315 5.55 -5.07 11.25
CA THR A 315 6.93 -5.34 11.62
C THR A 315 7.88 -5.01 10.46
N TYR A 316 9.17 -4.96 10.73
CA TYR A 316 10.20 -4.76 9.72
C TYR A 316 10.67 -6.07 9.10
N LEU A 317 10.75 -6.10 7.77
CA LEU A 317 11.44 -7.15 7.05
C LEU A 317 12.96 -7.07 7.29
N ARG A 318 13.64 -8.22 7.28
CA ARG A 318 15.09 -8.29 7.49
C ARG A 318 15.84 -8.29 6.16
N MET A 319 16.23 -7.09 5.74
CA MET A 319 16.89 -6.87 4.44
C MET A 319 18.29 -7.51 4.32
N TYR A 320 18.95 -7.81 5.45
CA TYR A 320 20.29 -8.40 5.46
C TYR A 320 20.43 -9.57 6.46
N ASN A 321 21.10 -10.63 6.02
CA ASN A 321 21.37 -11.87 6.74
C ASN A 321 22.78 -11.86 7.37
N TYR A 322 23.01 -10.97 8.32
CA TYR A 322 24.27 -10.97 9.08
C TYR A 322 24.38 -12.17 10.03
N PRO A 323 25.56 -12.80 10.19
CA PRO A 323 25.74 -13.96 11.07
C PRO A 323 25.34 -13.70 12.52
N TYR A 324 24.53 -14.60 13.09
CA TYR A 324 24.03 -14.48 14.47
C TYR A 324 25.06 -14.80 15.56
N ASP A 325 26.10 -15.56 15.21
CA ASP A 325 27.08 -16.10 16.16
C ASP A 325 28.27 -15.16 16.41
N LYS A 326 28.28 -13.99 15.76
CA LYS A 326 29.25 -12.94 16.05
C LYS A 326 28.91 -12.26 17.38
N GLU A 327 29.95 -11.92 18.14
CA GLU A 327 29.84 -11.22 19.44
C GLU A 327 29.07 -9.90 19.30
N GLU A 328 29.40 -9.14 18.26
CA GLU A 328 28.55 -8.06 17.75
C GLU A 328 27.77 -8.57 16.53
N ASN A 329 26.47 -8.83 16.74
CA ASN A 329 25.53 -9.13 15.66
C ASN A 329 24.50 -8.01 15.51
N TYR A 330 23.91 -7.91 14.32
CA TYR A 330 22.90 -6.93 13.96
C TYR A 330 21.47 -7.51 14.03
N ASN A 331 21.24 -8.50 14.90
CA ASN A 331 19.92 -9.12 15.06
C ASN A 331 19.04 -8.26 15.99
N TYR A 332 18.71 -7.05 15.56
CA TYR A 332 17.83 -6.13 16.27
C TYR A 332 17.22 -5.11 15.29
N ILE A 333 16.14 -4.47 15.70
CA ILE A 333 15.49 -3.38 14.96
C ILE A 333 15.98 -2.06 15.54
N ALA A 334 16.65 -1.24 14.74
CA ALA A 334 17.07 0.12 15.07
C ALA A 334 17.41 0.92 13.80
N TYR A 335 17.56 2.23 13.91
CA TYR A 335 17.85 3.13 12.78
C TYR A 335 19.01 2.65 11.87
N ASN A 336 20.04 2.04 12.45
CA ASN A 336 21.22 1.52 11.76
C ASN A 336 21.03 0.12 11.13
N THR A 337 19.89 -0.55 11.35
CA THR A 337 19.54 -1.83 10.71
C THR A 337 18.30 -1.73 9.82
N ILE A 338 17.52 -0.64 9.92
CA ILE A 338 16.26 -0.50 9.18
C ILE A 338 16.19 0.66 8.18
N ARG A 339 17.01 1.71 8.35
CA ARG A 339 16.99 2.90 7.48
C ARG A 339 18.36 3.22 6.90
N TYR A 340 19.35 3.49 7.75
CA TYR A 340 20.64 3.98 7.30
C TYR A 340 21.66 2.88 7.03
N TYR A 341 21.42 1.68 7.56
CA TYR A 341 22.23 0.48 7.34
C TYR A 341 23.72 0.66 7.63
N ASP A 342 24.18 0.17 8.78
CA ASP A 342 25.61 0.12 9.10
C ASP A 342 26.42 -0.53 7.96
N PRO A 343 27.54 0.07 7.49
CA PRO A 343 28.33 -0.45 6.38
C PRO A 343 28.87 -1.87 6.57
N GLU A 344 29.16 -2.29 7.81
CA GLU A 344 29.57 -3.68 8.10
C GLU A 344 28.39 -4.64 8.02
N PHE A 345 27.20 -4.18 8.40
CA PHE A 345 25.95 -4.93 8.29
C PHE A 345 25.51 -5.09 6.84
N ALA A 346 25.50 -4.01 6.07
CA ALA A 346 24.91 -3.93 4.74
C ALA A 346 25.90 -4.16 3.59
N LYS A 347 26.90 -5.02 3.83
CA LYS A 347 27.75 -5.52 2.75
C LYS A 347 26.94 -6.36 1.74
N PRO A 348 27.29 -6.35 0.44
CA PRO A 348 26.57 -7.11 -0.57
C PRO A 348 26.44 -8.61 -0.26
N GLU A 349 27.45 -9.23 0.37
CA GLU A 349 27.40 -10.64 0.77
C GLU A 349 26.36 -10.94 1.86
N ASN A 350 25.94 -9.92 2.62
CA ASN A 350 24.92 -10.05 3.66
C ASN A 350 23.52 -9.79 3.11
N ALA A 351 23.35 -9.35 1.85
CA ALA A 351 22.03 -9.06 1.31
C ALA A 351 21.13 -10.30 1.37
N ASN A 352 19.89 -10.13 1.85
CA ASN A 352 18.90 -11.21 1.86
C ASN A 352 18.32 -11.38 0.43
N LYS A 353 19.14 -11.91 -0.49
CA LYS A 353 18.81 -12.01 -1.92
C LYS A 353 17.49 -12.77 -2.19
N PRO A 354 17.12 -13.84 -1.47
CA PRO A 354 15.80 -14.47 -1.63
C PRO A 354 14.64 -13.51 -1.31
N LEU A 355 14.70 -12.79 -0.19
CA LEU A 355 13.70 -11.78 0.15
C LEU A 355 13.65 -10.66 -0.89
N TRP A 356 14.81 -10.13 -1.27
CA TRP A 356 14.91 -9.05 -2.27
C TRP A 356 14.33 -9.48 -3.61
N THR A 357 14.51 -10.75 -3.99
CA THR A 357 13.93 -11.32 -5.20
C THR A 357 12.41 -11.37 -5.13
N MET A 358 11.82 -11.73 -3.98
CA MET A 358 10.37 -11.64 -3.81
C MET A 358 9.90 -10.18 -3.92
N ILE A 359 10.51 -9.26 -3.17
CA ILE A 359 10.10 -7.86 -3.17
C ILE A 359 10.11 -7.26 -4.58
N LYS A 360 11.20 -7.43 -5.34
CA LYS A 360 11.31 -6.80 -6.66
C LYS A 360 10.35 -7.36 -7.71
N ASN A 361 9.81 -8.55 -7.50
CA ASN A 361 8.83 -9.17 -8.40
C ASN A 361 7.37 -8.79 -8.08
N ILE A 362 7.11 -8.03 -7.01
CA ILE A 362 5.76 -7.58 -6.68
C ILE A 362 5.22 -6.67 -7.79
N ILE A 363 5.94 -5.60 -8.15
CA ILE A 363 5.47 -4.66 -9.19
C ILE A 363 5.26 -5.36 -10.54
N PRO A 364 6.21 -6.17 -11.06
CA PRO A 364 5.99 -6.97 -12.27
C PRO A 364 4.75 -7.86 -12.23
N HIS A 365 4.44 -8.47 -11.09
CA HIS A 365 3.23 -9.26 -10.94
C HIS A 365 1.98 -8.41 -11.21
N TYR A 366 1.86 -7.23 -10.60
CA TYR A 366 0.70 -6.37 -10.84
C TYR A 366 0.65 -5.77 -12.25
N GLN A 367 1.81 -5.48 -12.85
CA GLN A 367 1.89 -5.07 -14.26
C GLN A 367 1.38 -6.16 -15.21
N GLN A 368 1.76 -7.41 -14.98
CA GLN A 368 1.43 -8.53 -15.87
C GLN A 368 0.00 -9.03 -15.68
N GLU A 369 -0.48 -9.10 -14.44
CA GLU A 369 -1.81 -9.64 -14.14
C GLU A 369 -2.93 -8.63 -14.40
N PHE A 370 -2.68 -7.35 -14.08
CA PHE A 370 -3.71 -6.30 -14.06
C PHE A 370 -3.44 -5.13 -15.00
N GLY A 371 -2.18 -4.88 -15.37
CA GLY A 371 -1.83 -3.80 -16.30
C GLY A 371 -1.79 -2.40 -15.67
N ILE A 372 -1.45 -2.28 -14.39
CA ILE A 372 -1.32 -0.97 -13.71
C ILE A 372 -0.32 -0.04 -14.44
N ASP A 373 -0.45 1.28 -14.24
CA ASP A 373 0.36 2.31 -14.94
C ASP A 373 1.53 2.85 -14.12
N GLY A 374 1.45 2.74 -12.81
CA GLY A 374 2.51 3.20 -11.90
C GLY A 374 2.34 2.68 -10.49
N VAL A 375 3.30 3.01 -9.63
CA VAL A 375 3.20 2.79 -8.19
C VAL A 375 3.63 4.00 -7.39
N MET A 376 3.04 4.16 -6.20
CA MET A 376 3.62 4.93 -5.11
C MET A 376 4.41 3.99 -4.19
N ILE A 377 5.64 4.36 -3.88
CA ILE A 377 6.49 3.64 -2.94
C ILE A 377 6.53 4.42 -1.63
N ASP A 378 5.85 3.87 -0.62
CA ASP A 378 5.91 4.28 0.78
C ASP A 378 7.16 3.69 1.46
N MET A 379 7.74 4.44 2.38
CA MET A 379 9.01 4.14 3.06
C MET A 379 10.17 3.86 2.09
N GLY A 380 10.15 4.45 0.89
CA GLY A 380 11.18 4.25 -0.14
C GLY A 380 12.59 4.64 0.32
N HIS A 381 12.71 5.57 1.27
CA HIS A 381 13.97 5.99 1.88
C HIS A 381 14.65 4.90 2.73
N ALA A 382 13.87 3.93 3.22
CA ALA A 382 14.37 2.84 4.08
C ALA A 382 14.75 1.59 3.29
N LEU A 383 14.48 1.54 1.98
CA LEU A 383 14.87 0.41 1.14
C LEU A 383 16.37 0.48 0.80
N PRO A 384 17.09 -0.67 0.78
CA PRO A 384 18.43 -0.73 0.23
C PRO A 384 18.47 -0.16 -1.20
N SER A 385 19.43 0.73 -1.48
CA SER A 385 19.50 1.42 -2.78
C SER A 385 19.61 0.46 -3.97
N GLU A 386 20.37 -0.64 -3.83
CA GLU A 386 20.47 -1.68 -4.86
C GLU A 386 19.10 -2.32 -5.16
N LEU A 387 18.35 -2.70 -4.12
CA LEU A 387 17.01 -3.26 -4.28
C LEU A 387 16.05 -2.27 -4.95
N LYS A 388 16.07 -1.01 -4.52
CA LYS A 388 15.24 0.05 -5.09
C LYS A 388 15.52 0.25 -6.58
N GLN A 389 16.79 0.29 -6.98
CA GLN A 389 17.17 0.42 -8.40
C GLN A 389 16.75 -0.81 -9.22
N ASP A 390 16.95 -2.02 -8.69
CA ASP A 390 16.48 -3.27 -9.30
C ASP A 390 14.96 -3.25 -9.55
N MET A 391 14.17 -2.76 -8.58
CA MET A 391 12.72 -2.64 -8.70
C MET A 391 12.31 -1.68 -9.82
N LEU A 392 12.92 -0.48 -9.85
CA LEU A 392 12.64 0.54 -10.86
C LEU A 392 12.99 0.06 -12.27
N GLN A 393 14.14 -0.60 -12.40
CA GLN A 393 14.59 -1.17 -13.67
C GLN A 393 13.63 -2.26 -14.15
N LEU A 394 13.33 -3.24 -13.31
CA LEU A 394 12.51 -4.39 -13.69
C LEU A 394 11.09 -4.01 -14.10
N ALA A 395 10.49 -3.02 -13.41
CA ALA A 395 9.18 -2.52 -13.82
C ALA A 395 9.23 -1.83 -15.20
N ARG A 396 10.30 -1.07 -15.48
CA ARG A 396 10.48 -0.37 -16.76
C ARG A 396 10.92 -1.26 -17.91
N GLU A 397 11.43 -2.45 -17.63
CA GLU A 397 11.63 -3.51 -18.63
C GLU A 397 10.28 -4.04 -19.15
N ASN A 398 9.25 -4.10 -18.30
CA ASN A 398 7.89 -4.51 -18.69
C ASN A 398 7.11 -3.36 -19.37
N ASP A 399 7.21 -2.15 -18.82
CA ASP A 399 6.58 -0.94 -19.37
C ASP A 399 7.58 0.24 -19.30
N PRO A 400 8.23 0.61 -20.43
CA PRO A 400 9.23 1.66 -20.48
C PRO A 400 8.74 3.04 -20.01
N ASP A 401 7.44 3.23 -19.84
CA ASP A 401 6.82 4.48 -19.43
C ASP A 401 6.06 4.36 -18.09
N PHE A 402 6.37 3.32 -17.32
CA PHE A 402 5.84 3.10 -15.97
C PHE A 402 6.28 4.20 -15.00
N ALA A 403 5.34 4.72 -14.22
CA ALA A 403 5.59 5.82 -13.30
C ALA A 403 5.87 5.36 -11.86
N PHE A 404 6.75 6.11 -11.19
CA PHE A 404 7.07 5.95 -9.78
C PHE A 404 6.80 7.25 -9.02
N ILE A 405 5.98 7.17 -7.98
CA ILE A 405 5.73 8.27 -7.04
C ILE A 405 6.42 7.92 -5.72
N SER A 406 7.16 8.86 -5.15
CA SER A 406 7.78 8.70 -3.84
C SER A 406 6.89 9.31 -2.77
N GLU A 407 6.68 8.60 -1.66
CA GLU A 407 6.17 9.18 -0.43
C GLU A 407 7.26 10.03 0.27
N ASP A 408 7.80 11.02 -0.46
CA ASP A 408 8.72 12.01 0.09
C ASP A 408 8.00 13.36 0.15
N PHE A 409 8.17 14.07 1.25
CA PHE A 409 7.63 15.41 1.44
C PHE A 409 8.60 16.51 0.96
N SER A 410 9.85 16.12 0.70
CA SER A 410 10.93 17.00 0.26
C SER A 410 10.91 17.15 -1.26
N VAL A 411 10.65 18.36 -1.75
CA VAL A 411 10.65 18.67 -3.18
C VAL A 411 12.09 18.97 -3.64
N THR A 412 12.91 17.93 -3.77
CA THR A 412 14.32 18.04 -4.15
C THR A 412 14.66 17.23 -5.40
N LYS A 413 15.89 17.39 -5.92
CA LYS A 413 16.34 16.66 -7.10
C LYS A 413 16.64 15.18 -6.80
N VAL A 414 16.82 14.80 -5.54
CA VAL A 414 17.26 13.46 -5.14
C VAL A 414 16.31 12.37 -5.65
N PRO A 415 14.98 12.40 -5.40
CA PRO A 415 14.10 11.35 -5.91
C PRO A 415 14.07 11.32 -7.44
N ARG A 416 14.20 12.47 -8.12
CA ARG A 416 14.27 12.52 -9.59
C ARG A 416 15.51 11.82 -10.12
N ASP A 417 16.66 12.07 -9.50
CA ASP A 417 17.94 11.42 -9.86
C ASP A 417 17.91 9.91 -9.57
N GLU A 418 17.15 9.47 -8.56
CA GLU A 418 16.91 8.05 -8.26
C GLU A 418 15.92 7.37 -9.22
N GLY A 419 15.24 8.14 -10.07
CA GLY A 419 14.34 7.64 -11.10
C GLY A 419 12.85 7.79 -10.82
N TYR A 420 12.44 8.53 -9.78
CA TYR A 420 11.04 8.86 -9.52
C TYR A 420 10.51 9.98 -10.42
N ASN A 421 9.18 10.00 -10.59
CA ASN A 421 8.45 10.93 -11.45
C ASN A 421 7.78 12.06 -10.67
N ALA A 422 7.30 11.76 -9.47
CA ALA A 422 6.69 12.72 -8.58
C ALA A 422 6.98 12.36 -7.11
N VAL A 423 6.78 13.33 -6.23
CA VAL A 423 6.76 13.13 -4.78
C VAL A 423 5.41 13.57 -4.21
N VAL A 424 5.07 13.11 -3.01
CA VAL A 424 3.83 13.57 -2.34
C VAL A 424 3.93 15.07 -2.01
N GLY A 425 5.10 15.56 -1.57
CA GLY A 425 5.32 16.97 -1.25
C GLY A 425 4.69 17.37 0.08
N HIS A 426 4.37 18.66 0.27
CA HIS A 426 3.90 19.18 1.56
C HIS A 426 2.84 20.28 1.40
N THR A 427 2.10 20.27 0.29
CA THR A 427 1.16 21.35 -0.09
C THR A 427 -0.12 21.37 0.72
N TRP A 428 -0.30 20.51 1.73
CA TRP A 428 -1.42 20.59 2.68
C TRP A 428 -1.06 21.39 3.93
N VAL A 429 0.22 21.69 4.17
CA VAL A 429 0.71 22.43 5.35
C VAL A 429 0.37 23.94 5.26
N VAL A 430 -0.50 24.33 4.33
CA VAL A 430 -0.62 25.69 3.82
C VAL A 430 -1.56 26.50 4.68
N GLN A 431 -0.99 27.52 5.30
CA GLN A 431 -1.75 28.66 5.77
C GLN A 431 -1.82 29.71 4.65
N TYR A 432 -2.85 30.55 4.63
CA TYR A 432 -3.06 31.58 3.58
C TYR A 432 -1.80 32.42 3.29
N GLU A 433 -1.01 32.68 4.33
CA GLU A 433 0.23 33.46 4.31
C GLU A 433 1.40 32.77 3.57
N ASP A 434 1.33 31.44 3.39
CA ASP A 434 2.37 30.63 2.76
C ASP A 434 2.10 30.29 1.29
N LEU A 435 0.93 30.66 0.75
CA LEU A 435 0.55 30.33 -0.64
C LEU A 435 1.58 30.83 -1.66
N GLN A 436 2.14 32.03 -1.45
CA GLN A 436 3.18 32.57 -2.32
C GLN A 436 4.44 31.72 -2.30
N LYS A 437 4.85 31.20 -1.13
CA LYS A 437 6.02 30.32 -1.01
C LYS A 437 5.84 29.04 -1.81
N ILE A 438 4.63 28.47 -1.84
CA ILE A 438 4.34 27.25 -2.59
C ILE A 438 4.38 27.51 -4.09
N ILE A 439 3.80 28.64 -4.53
CA ILE A 439 3.88 29.06 -5.93
C ILE A 439 5.34 29.21 -6.35
N ASP A 440 6.18 29.78 -5.49
CA ASP A 440 7.60 29.96 -5.78
C ASP A 440 8.37 28.62 -5.76
N THR A 441 8.11 27.74 -4.79
CA THR A 441 8.62 26.36 -4.79
C THR A 441 8.21 25.61 -6.06
N ALA A 442 6.95 25.74 -6.50
CA ALA A 442 6.44 25.05 -7.68
C ALA A 442 7.12 25.47 -8.98
N LYS A 443 7.49 26.76 -9.12
CA LYS A 443 8.18 27.27 -10.32
C LYS A 443 9.59 26.70 -10.49
N GLU A 444 10.26 26.41 -9.38
CA GLU A 444 11.67 25.97 -9.35
C GLU A 444 11.81 24.49 -9.01
N ALA A 445 10.70 23.78 -8.83
CA ALA A 445 10.69 22.40 -8.36
C ALA A 445 11.45 21.47 -9.33
N PRO A 446 12.46 20.73 -8.85
CA PRO A 446 13.23 19.80 -9.68
C PRO A 446 12.49 18.48 -9.97
N ILE A 447 11.35 18.26 -9.32
CA ILE A 447 10.46 17.11 -9.47
C ILE A 447 9.01 17.55 -9.28
N ASN A 448 8.07 16.88 -9.94
CA ASN A 448 6.64 17.13 -9.72
C ASN A 448 6.26 16.74 -8.29
N PHE A 449 5.26 17.42 -7.73
CA PHE A 449 4.70 17.08 -6.44
C PHE A 449 3.20 17.32 -6.45
N TRP A 450 2.48 16.69 -5.53
CA TRP A 450 1.02 16.85 -5.48
C TRP A 450 0.66 18.27 -5.07
N GLY A 451 -0.29 18.86 -5.80
CA GLY A 451 -0.95 20.11 -5.44
C GLY A 451 -2.22 19.84 -4.64
N ALA A 452 -2.09 19.16 -3.50
CA ALA A 452 -3.21 18.70 -2.68
C ALA A 452 -3.31 19.50 -1.37
N PRO A 453 -4.48 20.07 -1.04
CA PRO A 453 -4.67 20.81 0.21
C PRO A 453 -4.98 19.90 1.41
N GLU A 454 -5.26 18.61 1.18
CA GLU A 454 -5.40 17.54 2.17
C GLU A 454 -4.96 16.20 1.56
N THR A 455 -4.63 15.24 2.41
CA THR A 455 -4.41 13.83 2.07
C THR A 455 -5.20 12.92 3.03
N HIS A 456 -5.07 11.60 2.88
CA HIS A 456 -5.67 10.64 3.81
C HIS A 456 -5.06 10.68 5.23
N ASP A 457 -3.88 11.29 5.40
CA ASP A 457 -3.19 11.41 6.69
C ASP A 457 -3.37 12.77 7.36
N THR A 458 -4.05 13.71 6.72
CA THR A 458 -4.17 15.09 7.21
C THR A 458 -5.59 15.42 7.64
N PRO A 459 -5.78 16.48 8.47
CA PRO A 459 -7.10 17.06 8.64
C PRO A 459 -7.74 17.45 7.29
N ARG A 460 -9.07 17.48 7.25
CA ARG A 460 -9.82 17.99 6.10
C ARG A 460 -9.68 19.51 6.00
N VAL A 461 -9.75 20.02 4.77
CA VAL A 461 -9.76 21.45 4.43
C VAL A 461 -11.08 22.12 4.82
N ALA A 462 -12.18 21.35 4.81
CA ALA A 462 -13.56 21.84 4.95
C ALA A 462 -13.94 22.27 6.38
#